data_AF-A0A259HAA7-F1
#
_entry.id   AF-A0A259HAA7-F1
#
_cell.length_a   1.000
_cell.length_b   1.000
_cell.length_c   1.000
_cell.angle_alpha   90.00
_cell.angle_beta   90.00
_cell.angle_gamma   90.00
#
_symmetry.space_group_name_H-M   'P 1'
#
loop_
_entity.id
_entity.type
_entity.pdbx_description
1 polymer ?
#
loop_
_entity_poly.entity_id
_entity_poly.type
_entity_poly.pdbx_seq_one_letter_code
_entity_poly.pdbx_strand_id
1 'polypeptide(L)'
;MKKLLTALTLVAFTMVSTPTTATASVATGQKIFKKKLRKYCGFSGVRFARLHSQDEWEELYESGKFIDETKRLCPKLDVTKIKKTWWKEIYDFTYEYGTGGSHVPKC
;
A
#
# COMPACT_ATOMS: atom_id res chain seq x y z
N MET A 1 2.32 -8.26 44.97
CA MET A 1 2.47 -9.65 44.47
C MET A 1 1.76 -9.74 43.12
N LYS A 2 2.46 -10.28 42.12
CA LYS A 2 2.00 -10.95 40.86
C LYS A 2 0.67 -10.47 40.23
N LYS A 3 0.73 -9.75 39.10
CA LYS A 3 0.62 -10.24 37.69
C LYS A 3 -0.83 -10.59 37.30
N LEU A 4 -1.10 -10.47 35.98
CA LEU A 4 -2.25 -11.04 35.23
C LEU A 4 -3.43 -10.06 35.07
N LEU A 5 -3.95 -9.69 33.89
CA LEU A 5 -3.82 -10.21 32.52
C LEU A 5 -4.10 -9.10 31.50
N THR A 6 -3.20 -9.00 30.52
CA THR A 6 -3.40 -8.44 29.19
C THR A 6 -4.52 -9.23 28.47
N ALA A 7 -5.62 -8.58 28.11
CA ALA A 7 -6.61 -9.14 27.20
C ALA A 7 -6.51 -8.43 25.85
N LEU A 8 -5.65 -8.97 25.00
CA LEU A 8 -5.53 -8.63 23.59
C LEU A 8 -6.76 -9.25 22.89
N THR A 9 -7.80 -8.46 22.62
CA THR A 9 -8.97 -8.91 21.87
C THR A 9 -8.57 -9.13 20.41
N LEU A 10 -8.48 -10.41 20.04
CA LEU A 10 -8.25 -10.91 18.70
C LEU A 10 -9.43 -10.52 17.80
N VAL A 11 -9.25 -9.52 16.93
CA VAL A 11 -10.24 -9.19 15.89
C VAL A 11 -10.23 -10.34 14.88
N ALA A 12 -11.36 -11.02 14.73
CA ALA A 12 -11.57 -12.05 13.74
C ALA A 12 -11.57 -11.40 12.35
N PHE A 13 -10.45 -11.55 11.62
CA PHE A 13 -10.31 -11.08 10.26
C PHE A 13 -11.00 -12.06 9.30
N THR A 14 -12.27 -11.80 8.98
CA THR A 14 -12.95 -12.52 7.89
C THR A 14 -12.32 -12.08 6.58
N MET A 15 -11.45 -12.92 6.00
CA MET A 15 -10.88 -12.70 4.67
C MET A 15 -11.99 -12.72 3.62
N VAL A 16 -12.49 -11.53 3.27
CA VAL A 16 -13.37 -11.34 2.12
C VAL A 16 -12.48 -11.27 0.87
N SER A 17 -12.80 -12.15 -0.08
CA SER A 17 -12.15 -12.35 -1.36
C SER A 17 -11.89 -11.06 -2.15
N THR A 18 -10.64 -10.86 -2.55
CA THR A 18 -10.19 -9.77 -3.43
C THR A 18 -10.83 -9.86 -4.83
N PRO A 19 -11.37 -8.76 -5.38
CA PRO A 19 -11.97 -8.75 -6.72
C PRO A 19 -10.91 -8.82 -7.85
N THR A 20 -11.15 -9.70 -8.83
CA THR A 20 -10.28 -10.04 -9.99
C THR A 20 -10.15 -8.92 -11.05
N THR A 21 -10.38 -7.65 -10.71
CA THR A 21 -10.23 -6.51 -11.65
C THR A 21 -8.80 -5.95 -11.73
N ALA A 22 -7.87 -6.51 -10.94
CA ALA A 22 -6.62 -5.86 -10.53
C ALA A 22 -5.48 -5.82 -11.57
N THR A 23 -5.43 -6.68 -12.58
CA THR A 23 -4.17 -6.86 -13.34
C THR A 23 -3.75 -5.65 -14.18
N ALA A 24 -4.68 -4.96 -14.84
CA ALA A 24 -4.38 -3.79 -15.67
C ALA A 24 -4.05 -2.54 -14.83
N SER A 25 -4.79 -2.32 -13.73
CA SER A 25 -4.55 -1.19 -12.83
C SER A 25 -3.27 -1.37 -12.02
N VAL A 26 -2.99 -2.58 -11.54
CA VAL A 26 -1.73 -2.92 -10.85
C VAL A 26 -0.51 -2.71 -11.76
N ALA A 27 -0.56 -3.16 -13.01
CA ALA A 27 0.53 -2.93 -13.96
C ALA A 27 0.73 -1.43 -14.26
N THR A 28 -0.36 -0.68 -14.37
CA THR A 28 -0.34 0.78 -14.57
C THR A 28 0.24 1.49 -13.35
N GLY A 29 -0.21 1.14 -12.14
CA GLY A 29 0.31 1.62 -10.86
C GLY A 29 1.80 1.36 -10.70
N GLN A 30 2.25 0.15 -10.99
CA GLN A 30 3.67 -0.21 -10.98
C GLN A 30 4.50 0.66 -11.94
N LYS A 31 3.99 0.89 -13.15
CA LYS A 31 4.64 1.74 -14.17
C LYS A 31 4.71 3.20 -13.71
N ILE A 32 3.64 3.72 -13.12
CA ILE A 32 3.60 5.07 -12.56
C ILE A 32 4.59 5.18 -11.40
N PHE A 33 4.57 4.24 -10.45
CA PHE A 33 5.51 4.23 -9.33
C PHE A 33 6.96 4.25 -9.82
N LYS A 34 7.31 3.37 -10.77
CA LYS A 34 8.66 3.31 -11.34
C LYS A 34 9.09 4.63 -12.00
N LYS A 35 8.19 5.29 -12.74
CA LYS A 35 8.51 6.52 -13.49
C LYS A 35 8.47 7.79 -12.64
N LYS A 36 7.60 7.83 -11.62
CA LYS A 36 7.26 9.07 -10.90
C LYS A 36 7.67 9.06 -9.43
N LEU A 37 7.63 7.92 -8.75
CA LEU A 37 7.87 7.83 -7.31
C LEU A 37 9.28 7.29 -7.00
N ARG A 38 9.73 6.24 -7.69
CA ARG A 38 10.98 5.51 -7.41
C ARG A 38 12.20 6.41 -7.23
N LYS A 39 12.40 7.40 -8.10
CA LYS A 39 13.55 8.32 -8.04
C LYS A 39 13.57 9.13 -6.74
N TYR A 40 12.41 9.50 -6.21
CA TYR A 40 12.29 10.33 -5.01
C TYR A 40 12.18 9.50 -3.73
N CYS A 41 11.56 8.33 -3.81
CA CYS A 41 11.48 7.37 -2.70
C CYS A 41 12.82 6.70 -2.41
N GLY A 42 13.64 6.43 -3.44
CA GLY A 42 14.94 5.76 -3.29
C GLY A 42 14.85 4.23 -3.16
N PHE A 43 13.66 3.64 -3.32
CA PHE A 43 13.46 2.19 -3.29
C PHE A 43 12.40 1.74 -4.30
N SER A 44 12.28 0.42 -4.49
CA SER A 44 11.35 -0.19 -5.44
C SER A 44 9.89 -0.09 -4.97
N GLY A 45 8.95 -0.08 -5.92
CA GLY A 45 7.52 -0.11 -5.59
C GLY A 45 7.09 -1.36 -4.82
N VAL A 46 7.75 -2.50 -5.05
CA VAL A 46 7.51 -3.72 -4.27
C VAL A 46 7.93 -3.54 -2.82
N ARG A 47 9.09 -2.91 -2.57
CA ARG A 47 9.51 -2.59 -1.20
C ARG A 47 8.55 -1.59 -0.55
N PHE A 48 8.02 -0.64 -1.32
CA PHE A 48 7.00 0.29 -0.85
C PHE A 48 5.72 -0.46 -0.44
N ALA A 49 5.18 -1.30 -1.32
CA ALA A 49 3.99 -2.10 -1.04
C ALA A 49 4.12 -2.95 0.23
N ARG A 50 5.30 -3.55 0.46
CA ARG A 50 5.56 -4.35 1.66
C ARG A 50 5.77 -3.57 2.95
N LEU A 51 5.73 -2.23 2.94
CA LEU A 51 5.85 -1.44 4.18
C LEU A 51 4.62 -1.55 5.08
N HIS A 52 3.47 -1.84 4.48
CA HIS A 52 2.21 -2.10 5.17
C HIS A 52 1.57 -3.37 4.60
N SER A 53 0.62 -3.94 5.35
CA SER A 53 -0.27 -5.00 4.90
C SER A 53 -1.35 -4.47 3.95
N GLN A 54 -2.10 -5.38 3.33
CA GLN A 54 -3.26 -5.04 2.50
C GLN A 54 -4.26 -4.17 3.27
N ASP A 55 -4.60 -4.59 4.48
CA ASP A 55 -5.61 -3.95 5.32
C ASP A 55 -5.16 -2.57 5.79
N GLU A 56 -3.89 -2.44 6.19
CA GLU A 56 -3.31 -1.14 6.55
C GLU A 56 -3.29 -0.19 5.35
N TRP A 57 -2.98 -0.68 4.14
CA TRP A 57 -3.05 0.15 2.94
C TRP A 57 -4.47 0.58 2.58
N GLU A 58 -5.44 -0.32 2.74
CA GLU A 58 -6.86 -0.05 2.54
C GLU A 58 -7.35 1.01 3.53
N GLU A 59 -7.06 0.85 4.83
CA GLU A 59 -7.41 1.84 5.86
C GLU A 59 -6.79 3.21 5.58
N LEU A 60 -5.52 3.26 5.18
CA LEU A 60 -4.84 4.50 4.82
C LEU A 60 -5.48 5.15 3.59
N TYR A 61 -5.95 4.36 2.62
CA TYR A 61 -6.58 4.88 1.42
C TYR A 61 -8.00 5.38 1.69
N GLU A 62 -8.82 4.62 2.39
CA GLU A 62 -10.19 5.00 2.76
C GLU A 62 -10.23 6.21 3.70
N SER A 63 -9.27 6.31 4.63
CA SER A 63 -9.13 7.48 5.51
C SER A 63 -8.54 8.72 4.82
N GLY A 64 -8.16 8.63 3.55
CA GLY A 64 -7.56 9.72 2.78
C GLY A 64 -6.10 10.02 3.14
N LYS A 65 -5.47 9.20 3.99
CA LYS A 65 -4.08 9.38 4.49
C LYS A 65 -3.01 8.75 3.61
N PHE A 66 -3.39 8.00 2.57
CA PHE A 66 -2.45 7.31 1.67
C PHE A 66 -1.37 8.24 1.08
N ILE A 67 -1.77 9.46 0.66
CA ILE A 67 -0.84 10.44 0.07
C ILE A 67 0.12 10.97 1.14
N ASP A 68 -0.38 11.24 2.34
CA ASP A 68 0.42 11.74 3.47
C ASP A 68 1.44 10.68 3.91
N GLU A 69 1.01 9.43 4.00
CA GLU A 69 1.89 8.31 4.30
C GLU A 69 2.94 8.12 3.20
N THR A 70 2.54 8.21 1.93
CA THR A 70 3.48 8.19 0.80
C THR A 70 4.51 9.33 0.92
N LYS A 71 4.09 10.52 1.32
CA LYS A 71 4.98 11.68 1.54
C LYS A 71 5.90 11.46 2.75
N ARG A 72 5.42 10.83 3.82
CA ARG A 72 6.23 10.45 4.98
C ARG A 72 7.32 9.44 4.61
N LEU A 73 6.98 8.43 3.83
CA LEU A 73 7.90 7.40 3.34
C LEU A 73 8.86 7.92 2.27
N CYS A 74 8.39 8.85 1.45
CA CYS A 74 9.15 9.47 0.37
C CYS A 74 9.19 11.00 0.54
N PRO A 75 9.98 11.53 1.51
CA PRO A 75 9.95 12.95 1.86
C PRO A 75 10.34 13.88 0.70
N LYS A 76 11.16 13.39 -0.24
CA LYS A 76 11.58 14.12 -1.45
C LYS A 76 10.54 14.11 -2.58
N LEU A 77 9.46 13.33 -2.45
CA LEU A 77 8.41 13.24 -3.46
C LEU A 77 7.55 14.50 -3.42
N ASP A 78 7.34 15.12 -4.57
CA ASP A 78 6.37 16.20 -4.73
C ASP A 78 5.01 15.62 -5.13
N VAL A 79 4.14 15.42 -4.13
CA VAL A 79 2.81 14.82 -4.32
C VAL A 79 1.88 15.69 -5.16
N THR A 80 2.13 17.01 -5.22
CA THR A 80 1.32 17.96 -6.00
C THR A 80 1.51 17.78 -7.51
N LYS A 81 2.64 17.20 -7.93
CA LYS A 81 2.96 16.89 -9.33
C LYS A 81 2.40 15.56 -9.81
N ILE A 82 1.77 14.79 -8.93
CA ILE A 82 1.14 13.51 -9.26
C ILE A 82 -0.35 13.75 -9.53
N LYS A 83 -0.85 13.25 -10.67
CA LYS A 83 -2.25 13.40 -11.03
C LYS A 83 -3.13 12.66 -10.01
N LYS A 84 -4.27 13.26 -9.63
CA LYS A 84 -5.21 12.65 -8.69
C LYS A 84 -5.67 11.25 -9.13
N THR A 85 -5.91 11.07 -10.43
CA THR A 85 -6.32 9.78 -11.00
C THR A 85 -5.26 8.69 -10.90
N TRP A 86 -3.98 9.06 -10.80
CA TRP A 86 -2.89 8.09 -10.65
C TRP A 86 -2.76 7.54 -9.24
N TRP A 87 -3.29 8.23 -8.22
CA TRP A 87 -3.22 7.74 -6.85
C TRP A 87 -4.00 6.44 -6.66
N LYS A 88 -5.15 6.29 -7.33
CA LYS A 88 -5.89 5.03 -7.33
C LYS A 88 -5.06 3.89 -7.93
N GLU A 89 -4.43 4.12 -9.08
CA GLU A 89 -3.59 3.11 -9.75
C GLU A 89 -2.40 2.71 -8.86
N ILE A 90 -1.77 3.69 -8.21
CA ILE A 90 -0.66 3.44 -7.28
C ILE A 90 -1.18 2.65 -6.06
N TYR A 91 -2.32 3.03 -5.50
CA TYR A 91 -2.96 2.30 -4.40
C TYR A 91 -3.27 0.85 -4.79
N ASP A 92 -3.95 0.61 -5.92
CA ASP A 92 -4.30 -0.73 -6.39
C ASP A 92 -3.03 -1.62 -6.48
N PHE A 93 -1.93 -1.07 -7.02
CA PHE A 93 -0.62 -1.74 -7.04
C PHE A 93 -0.06 -2.02 -5.63
N THR A 94 -0.20 -1.06 -4.72
CA THR A 94 0.39 -1.12 -3.39
C THR A 94 -0.36 -2.10 -2.48
N TYR A 95 -1.69 -2.09 -2.55
CA TYR A 95 -2.58 -3.05 -1.92
C TYR A 95 -2.28 -4.47 -2.43
N GLU A 96 -2.26 -4.67 -3.75
CA GLU A 96 -2.05 -5.99 -4.34
C GLU A 96 -0.76 -6.68 -3.86
N TYR A 97 0.32 -5.92 -3.73
CA TYR A 97 1.64 -6.41 -3.30
C TYR A 97 1.97 -6.12 -1.83
N GLY A 98 0.97 -5.73 -1.04
CA GLY A 98 1.06 -5.53 0.41
C GLY A 98 1.51 -6.80 1.13
N THR A 99 2.02 -6.64 2.35
CA THR A 99 2.38 -7.80 3.18
C THR A 99 1.14 -8.65 3.46
N GLY A 100 1.24 -9.96 3.24
CA GLY A 100 0.11 -10.89 3.33
C GLY A 100 -0.66 -11.10 2.02
N GLY A 101 -0.38 -10.30 0.99
CA GLY A 101 -1.01 -10.47 -0.33
C GLY A 101 -0.63 -11.78 -1.02
N SER A 102 -1.60 -12.40 -1.67
CA SER A 102 -1.43 -13.69 -2.39
C SER A 102 -0.56 -13.59 -3.64
N HIS A 103 -0.29 -12.37 -4.12
CA HIS A 103 0.48 -12.12 -5.34
C HIS A 103 1.91 -11.69 -5.00
N VAL A 104 2.88 -12.55 -5.30
CA VAL A 104 4.29 -12.17 -5.31
C VAL A 104 4.59 -11.56 -6.69
N PRO A 105 5.06 -10.31 -6.78
CA PRO A 105 5.36 -9.70 -8.07
C PRO A 105 6.46 -10.52 -8.75
N LYS A 106 6.24 -10.92 -10.01
CA LYS A 106 7.27 -11.57 -10.81
C LYS A 106 8.42 -10.58 -11.01
N CYS A 107 9.56 -10.88 -10.40
CA CYS A 107 10.79 -10.10 -10.48
C CYS A 107 11.40 -10.13 -11.88
#